data_AF-A0A7V5ELC7-F1
#
_entry.id   AF-A0A7V5ELC7-F1
#
_cell.length_a   1.000
_cell.length_b   1.000
_cell.length_c   1.000
_cell.angle_alpha   90.00
_cell.angle_beta   90.00
_cell.angle_gamma   90.00
#
_symmetry.space_group_name_H-M   'P 1'
#
loop_
_entity.id
_entity.type
_entity.pdbx_description
1 polymer ?
#
loop_
_entity_poly.entity_id
_entity_poly.type
_entity_poly.pdbx_seq_one_letter_code
_entity_poly.pdbx_strand_id
1 'polypeptide(L)' 'MKINLSHIPTTPPDKLSRKDAEEATKDYAKTIGELHYRLLAQKKYNLLVIFQGMDASGKDGAVKNVF' A
#
# COMPACT_ATOMS: atom_id res chain seq x y z
N MET A 1 -11.37 20.34 -8.84
CA MET A 1 -9.96 20.34 -8.38
C MET A 1 -9.10 19.75 -9.49
N LYS A 2 -8.03 20.44 -9.92
CA LYS A 2 -7.19 19.99 -11.05
C LYS A 2 -5.91 19.38 -10.51
N ILE A 3 -5.67 18.11 -10.81
CA ILE A 3 -4.42 17.42 -10.46
C ILE A 3 -3.44 17.60 -11.62
N ASN A 4 -2.19 17.95 -11.31
CA ASN A 4 -1.11 17.97 -12.28
C ASN A 4 -0.05 16.93 -11.89
N LEU A 5 0.05 15.85 -12.67
CA LEU A 5 0.97 14.75 -12.42
C LEU A 5 2.44 15.18 -12.51
N SER A 6 2.76 16.26 -13.24
CA SER A 6 4.15 16.72 -13.40
C SER A 6 4.77 17.26 -12.11
N HIS A 7 3.96 17.56 -11.09
CA HIS A 7 4.44 18.05 -9.79
C HIS A 7 4.48 16.95 -8.72
N ILE A 8 4.15 15.70 -9.07
CA ILE A 8 4.17 14.58 -8.13
C ILE A 8 5.47 13.78 -8.37
N PRO A 9 6.37 13.65 -7.38
CA PRO A 9 7.61 12.91 -7.55
C PRO A 9 7.34 11.42 -7.75
N THR A 10 8.11 10.79 -8.63
CA THR A 10 8.04 9.34 -8.93
C THR A 10 9.11 8.52 -8.20
N THR A 11 9.97 9.19 -7.43
CA THR A 11 11.05 8.59 -6.62
C THR A 11 10.65 8.54 -5.15
N PRO A 12 11.25 7.64 -4.34
CA PRO A 12 11.02 7.62 -2.91
C PRO A 12 11.50 8.91 -2.22
N PRO A 13 11.01 9.23 -1.01
CA PRO A 13 11.48 10.36 -0.22
C PRO A 13 12.98 10.26 0.12
N ASP A 14 13.70 11.39 0.09
CA ASP A 14 15.17 11.43 0.25
C ASP A 14 15.71 10.81 1.55
N LYS A 15 14.91 10.79 2.61
CA LYS A 15 15.31 10.30 3.95
C LYS A 15 14.85 8.86 4.22
N LEU A 16 14.24 8.19 3.26
CA LEU A 16 13.76 6.82 3.43
C LEU A 16 14.82 5.85 2.90
N SER A 17 15.48 5.12 3.81
CA SER A 17 16.34 4.02 3.40
C SER A 17 15.51 2.80 3.03
N ARG A 18 16.05 1.95 2.14
CA ARG A 18 15.39 0.70 1.75
C ARG A 18 15.12 -0.21 2.95
N LYS A 19 16.09 -0.32 3.86
CA LYS A 19 15.98 -1.17 5.05
C LYS A 19 14.84 -0.70 5.95
N ASP A 20 14.76 0.60 6.21
CA ASP A 20 13.70 1.17 7.05
C ASP A 20 12.33 0.96 6.41
N ALA A 21 12.24 1.10 5.08
CA ALA A 21 11.00 0.84 4.34
C ALA A 21 10.56 -0.63 4.42
N GLU A 22 11.49 -1.57 4.28
CA GLU A 22 11.21 -3.01 4.37
C GLU A 22 10.78 -3.42 5.80
N GLU A 23 11.38 -2.84 6.83
CA GLU A 23 10.99 -3.07 8.23
C GLU A 23 9.59 -2.51 8.51
N ALA A 24 9.33 -1.24 8.15
CA ALA A 24 8.01 -0.63 8.32
C ALA A 24 6.91 -1.39 7.54
N THR A 25 7.23 -1.87 6.33
CA THR A 25 6.29 -2.66 5.53
C THR A 25 5.84 -3.94 6.24
N LYS A 26 6.76 -4.64 6.92
CA LYS A 26 6.42 -5.85 7.69
C LYS A 26 5.48 -5.54 8.86
N ASP A 27 5.74 -4.45 9.57
CA ASP A 27 4.89 -4.01 10.69
C ASP A 27 3.48 -3.61 10.22
N TYR A 28 3.39 -2.92 9.08
CA TYR A 28 2.11 -2.58 8.47
C TYR A 28 1.36 -3.81 7.96
N ALA A 29 2.04 -4.76 7.32
CA ALA A 29 1.42 -6.01 6.87
C ALA A 29 0.82 -6.79 8.05
N LYS A 30 1.55 -6.89 9.17
CA LYS A 30 1.03 -7.50 10.40
C LYS A 30 -0.22 -6.78 10.90
N THR A 31 -0.17 -5.45 10.96
CA THR A 31 -1.29 -4.62 11.42
C THR A 31 -2.51 -4.77 10.52
N ILE A 32 -2.32 -4.79 9.20
CA ILE A 32 -3.39 -5.03 8.21
C ILE A 32 -4.03 -6.40 8.45
N GLY A 33 -3.22 -7.44 8.71
CA GLY A 33 -3.71 -8.78 9.04
C GLY A 33 -4.62 -8.79 10.29
N GLU A 34 -4.18 -8.15 11.38
CA GLU A 34 -4.98 -8.03 12.62
C GLU A 34 -6.30 -7.28 12.39
N LEU A 35 -6.26 -6.19 11.61
CA LEU A 35 -7.46 -5.44 11.25
C LEU A 35 -8.38 -6.23 10.34
N HIS A 36 -7.84 -7.02 9.41
CA HIS A 36 -8.61 -7.89 8.52
C HIS A 36 -9.36 -8.97 9.31
N TYR A 37 -8.72 -9.61 10.29
CA TYR A 37 -9.40 -10.56 11.18
C TYR A 37 -10.58 -9.92 11.90
N ARG A 38 -10.41 -8.68 12.41
CA ARG A 38 -11.49 -7.94 13.07
C ARG A 38 -12.61 -7.56 12.09
N LEU A 39 -12.26 -7.11 10.88
CA LEU A 39 -13.21 -6.77 9.82
C LEU A 39 -14.11 -7.98 9.49
N LEU A 40 -13.49 -9.14 9.28
CA LEU A 40 -14.19 -10.40 9.01
C LEU A 40 -15.10 -10.82 10.16
N ALA A 41 -14.61 -10.76 11.40
CA ALA A 41 -15.37 -11.15 12.59
C ALA A 41 -16.60 -10.25 12.81
N GLN A 42 -16.48 -8.96 12.53
CA GLN A 42 -17.56 -8.00 12.75
C GLN A 42 -18.70 -8.11 11.74
N LYS A 43 -18.42 -8.51 10.48
CA LYS A 43 -19.42 -8.62 9.39
C LYS A 43 -20.27 -7.35 9.17
N LYS A 44 -19.69 -6.17 9.44
CA LYS A 44 -20.39 -4.87 9.36
C LYS A 44 -19.90 -3.97 8.22
N TYR A 45 -18.64 -4.11 7.83
CA TYR A 45 -17.99 -3.22 6.88
C TYR A 45 -17.37 -4.03 5.75
N ASN A 46 -17.29 -3.41 4.58
CA ASN A 46 -16.64 -3.95 3.39
C ASN A 46 -15.44 -3.07 3.02
N LEU A 47 -14.36 -3.67 2.53
CA LEU A 47 -13.17 -2.95 2.07
C LEU A 47 -12.90 -3.33 0.61
N LEU A 48 -12.80 -2.31 -0.25
CA LEU A 48 -12.37 -2.45 -1.64
C LEU A 48 -11.07 -1.66 -1.82
N VAL A 49 -10.01 -2.32 -2.24
CA VAL A 49 -8.71 -1.69 -2.55
C VAL A 49 -8.52 -1.74 -4.07
N ILE A 50 -8.33 -0.58 -4.70
CA ILE A 50 -8.15 -0.45 -6.15
C ILE A 50 -6.69 -0.08 -6.43
N PHE A 51 -5.99 -0.91 -7.19
CA PHE A 51 -4.66 -0.63 -7.71
C PHE A 51 -4.76 -0.19 -9.18
N GLN A 52 -4.36 1.05 -9.47
CA GLN A 52 -4.30 1.58 -10.84
C GLN A 52 -2.91 2.13 -11.12
N GLY A 53 -2.43 1.92 -12.35
CA GLY A 53 -1.11 2.34 -12.81
C GLY A 53 -0.85 1.78 -14.20
N MET A 54 0.19 2.29 -14.86
CA MET A 54 0.60 1.79 -16.18
C MET A 54 1.18 0.37 -16.10
N ASP A 55 1.47 -0.22 -17.25
CA ASP A 55 2.20 -1.48 -17.31
C ASP A 55 3.56 -1.35 -16.61
N ALA A 56 3.98 -2.43 -15.95
CA ALA A 56 5.18 -2.47 -15.11
C ALA A 56 5.22 -1.45 -13.93
N SER A 57 4.11 -0.82 -13.56
CA SER A 57 4.06 0.14 -12.44
C SER A 57 4.11 -0.51 -11.03
N GLY A 58 4.34 -1.82 -10.95
CA GLY A 58 4.46 -2.54 -9.68
C GLY A 58 3.16 -2.99 -9.01
N LYS A 59 1.99 -2.86 -9.68
CA LYS A 59 0.67 -3.26 -9.11
C LYS A 59 0.66 -4.70 -8.58
N ASP A 60 1.12 -5.65 -9.40
CA ASP A 60 1.12 -7.07 -9.05
C ASP A 60 2.06 -7.36 -7.87
N GLY A 61 3.18 -6.66 -7.79
CA GLY A 61 4.13 -6.76 -6.69
C GLY A 61 3.55 -6.21 -5.39
N ALA A 62 2.81 -5.10 -5.45
CA ALA A 62 2.14 -4.53 -4.29
C ALA A 62 1.08 -5.47 -3.73
N VAL A 63 0.29 -6.13 -4.60
CA VAL A 63 -0.68 -7.13 -4.17
C VAL A 63 0.02 -8.30 -3.47
N LYS A 64 0.99 -8.95 -4.15
CA LYS A 64 1.64 -10.18 -3.64
C LYS A 64 2.41 -10.01 -2.33
N ASN A 65 2.96 -8.83 -2.06
CA ASN A 65 3.81 -8.60 -0.89
C ASN A 65 3.06 -8.03 0.32
N VAL A 66 1.85 -7.51 0.13
CA VAL A 66 1.09 -6.81 1.18
C VAL A 66 -0.19 -7.54 1.58
N PHE A 67 -0.83 -8.27 0.65
CA PHE A 67 -2.10 -8.98 0.84
C PHE A 67 -1.95 -10.48 0.54
#